data_AF-A0A528T7H8-F1
#
_entry.id   AF-A0A528T7H8-F1
#
_cell.length_a   1.000
_cell.length_b   1.000
_cell.length_c   1.000
_cell.angle_alpha   90.00
_cell.angle_beta   90.00
_cell.angle_gamma   90.00
#
_symmetry.space_group_name_H-M   'P 1'
#
loop_
_entity.id
_entity.type
_entity.pdbx_description
1 polymer ?
#
loop_
_entity_poly.entity_id
_entity_poly.type
_entity_poly.pdbx_seq_one_letter_code
_entity_poly.pdbx_strand_id
1 'polypeptide(L)' 'GYNRAASIIEKMEKEGIVGPANHAGKREILVPTEDDKF' A
#
# COMPACT_ATOMS: atom_id res chain seq x y z
N GLY A 1 11.25 7.61 -9.38
CA GLY A 1 10.31 8.06 -10.42
C GLY A 1 9.01 7.28 -10.33
N TYR A 2 7.94 7.80 -10.93
CA TYR A 2 6.58 7.23 -10.84
C TYR A 2 6.50 5.73 -11.19
N ASN A 3 7.21 5.29 -12.23
CA ASN A 3 7.24 3.86 -12.62
C ASN A 3 7.75 2.95 -11.50
N ARG A 4 8.77 3.39 -10.75
CA ARG A 4 9.30 2.61 -9.62
C ARG A 4 8.29 2.53 -8.47
N ALA A 5 7.59 3.63 -8.20
CA ALA A 5 6.56 3.64 -7.17
C ALA A 5 5.39 2.71 -7.52
N ALA A 6 4.96 2.71 -8.79
CA ALA A 6 3.91 1.81 -9.27
C ALA A 6 4.28 0.33 -9.06
N SER A 7 5.51 -0.07 -9.42
CA SER A 7 5.98 -1.45 -9.19
C SER A 7 6.06 -1.83 -7.71
N ILE A 8 6.40 -0.87 -6.83
CA ILE A 8 6.41 -1.10 -5.38
C ILE A 8 4.99 -1.33 -4.88
N ILE A 9 4.03 -0.48 -5.28
CA ILE A 9 2.62 -0.62 -4.88
C ILE A 9 2.04 -1.95 -5.37
N GLU A 10 2.32 -2.36 -6.62
CA GLU A 10 1.86 -3.65 -7.14
C GLU A 10 2.40 -4.82 -6.31
N LYS A 11 3.67 -4.77 -5.92
CA LYS A 11 4.27 -5.80 -5.06
C LYS A 11 3.63 -5.82 -3.67
N MET A 12 3.44 -4.66 -3.05
CA MET A 12 2.81 -4.54 -1.73
C MET A 12 1.37 -5.06 -1.75
N GLU A 13 0.63 -4.86 -2.84
CA GLU A 13 -0.75 -5.37 -3.00
C GLU A 13 -0.75 -6.91 -3.11
N LYS A 14 0.18 -7.49 -3.89
CA LYS A 14 0.35 -8.96 -3.98
C LYS A 14 0.78 -9.61 -2.67
N GLU A 15 1.57 -8.90 -1.87
CA GLU A 15 2.02 -9.36 -0.55
C GLU A 15 0.98 -9.13 0.55
N GLY A 16 -0.17 -8.50 0.23
CA GLY A 16 -1.23 -8.22 1.21
C GLY A 16 -0.88 -7.12 2.20
N ILE A 17 0.09 -6.26 1.87
CA ILE A 17 0.52 -5.12 2.72
C ILE A 17 -0.43 -3.93 2.52
N VAL A 18 -0.92 -3.74 1.29
CA VAL A 18 -1.89 -2.69 0.95
C VAL A 18 -3.13 -3.29 0.30
N GLY A 19 -4.29 -2.68 0.56
CA GLY A 19 -5.55 -3.02 -0.07
C GLY A 19 -5.71 -2.43 -1.48
N PRO A 20 -6.79 -2.80 -2.19
CA PRO A 20 -7.10 -2.25 -3.49
C PRO A 20 -7.35 -0.74 -3.43
N ALA A 21 -7.17 -0.07 -4.56
CA ALA A 21 -7.52 1.35 -4.66
C ALA A 21 -9.03 1.57 -4.56
N ASN A 22 -9.44 2.58 -3.80
CA ASN A 22 -10.82 3.04 -3.80
C ASN A 22 -11.12 3.96 -5.02
N HIS A 23 -12.35 4.46 -5.10
CA HIS A 23 -12.78 5.36 -6.18
C HIS A 23 -11.92 6.63 -6.34
N ALA A 24 -11.27 7.08 -5.26
CA ALA A 24 -10.37 8.23 -5.26
C ALA A 24 -8.89 7.87 -5.50
N GLY A 25 -8.58 6.59 -5.74
CA GLY A 25 -7.21 6.10 -5.93
C GLY A 25 -6.41 5.89 -4.63
N LYS A 26 -7.03 6.06 -3.46
CA LYS A 26 -6.39 5.80 -2.16
C LYS A 26 -6.40 4.31 -1.85
N ARG A 27 -5.37 3.84 -1.14
CA ARG A 27 -5.23 2.46 -0.68
C ARG A 27 -5.11 2.42 0.84
N GLU A 28 -5.67 1.40 1.45
CA GLU A 28 -5.58 1.13 2.89
C GLU A 28 -4.33 0.31 3.20
N ILE A 29 -3.69 0.56 4.35
CA ILE A 29 -2.58 -0.25 4.86
C ILE A 29 -3.19 -1.41 5.67
N LEU A 30 -2.81 -2.64 5.36
CA LEU A 30 -3.38 -3.85 5.98
C LEU A 30 -2.51 -4.42 7.11
N VAL A 31 -1.31 -3.86 7.31
CA VAL A 31 -0.34 -4.29 8.32
C VAL A 31 -0.17 -3.21 9.38
N PRO A 32 0.18 -3.57 10.63
CA PRO A 32 0.53 -2.59 11.65
C PRO A 32 1.72 -1.73 11.20
N THR A 33 1.63 -0.43 11.46
CA THR A 33 2.69 0.54 11.22
C THR A 33 3.51 0.78 12.48
N GLU A 34 4.61 1.53 12.36
CA GLU A 34 5.37 1.92 13.55
C GLU A 34 4.58 2.88 14.46
N ASP A 35 3.61 3.62 13.92
CA ASP A 35 2.75 4.52 14.68
C ASP A 35 1.75 3.75 15.56
N ASP A 36 1.39 2.51 15.19
CA ASP A 36 0.48 1.66 15.95
C ASP A 36 1.16 0.97 17.16
N LYS A 37 2.49 1.09 17.29
CA LYS A 37 3.27 0.43 18.34
C LYS A 37 3.38 1.23 19.64
N PHE A 38 2.83 2.45 19.68
CA PHE A 38 2.88 3.37 20.82
C PHE A 38 1.48 3.84 21.21
#